data_AF-A0A511HEX4-F1
#
_entry.id   AF-A0A511HEX4-F1
#
_cell.length_a   1.000
_cell.length_b   1.000
_cell.length_c   1.000
_cell.angle_alpha   90.00
_cell.angle_beta   90.00
_cell.angle_gamma   90.00
#
_symmetry.space_group_name_H-M   'P 1'
#
loop_
_entity.id
_entity.type
_entity.pdbx_description
1 polymer ?
#
loop_
_entity_poly.entity_id
_entity_poly.type
_entity_poly.pdbx_seq_one_letter_code
_entity_poly.pdbx_strand_id
1 'polypeptide(L)'
;MASVGCSSTRSAKVDESWLARVPENQLGDVHEAQAQRRMAQDAVTRSDVALKDARRELEVAKRNEDAAKARREAHNEALKAANATGQSSNITQAQAELKDADSSMSAAQAQVRYREHAIKTMEAQKELRESELAVADAKLRQAEYEALKANQDVRAQNLSEADFASATADAQRKVEESQRKLQSEQQQERQARATWERMRNQVQGYGGSGIQKQRNP
;
A
#
# COMPACT_ATOMS: atom_id res chain seq x y z
N MET A 1 38.55 -2.42 27.05
CA MET A 1 38.00 -2.88 25.75
C MET A 1 37.15 -4.10 26.04
N ALA A 2 35.83 -3.95 26.15
CA ALA A 2 34.90 -5.06 26.33
C ALA A 2 34.46 -5.53 24.94
N SER A 3 34.71 -6.81 24.63
CA SER A 3 34.28 -7.42 23.37
C SER A 3 32.76 -7.55 23.36
N VAL A 4 32.11 -6.80 22.48
CA VAL A 4 30.72 -7.04 22.08
C VAL A 4 30.71 -8.31 21.26
N GLY A 5 30.36 -9.42 21.90
CA GLY A 5 30.14 -10.70 21.24
C GLY A 5 28.88 -10.61 20.38
N CYS A 6 29.05 -10.47 19.07
CA CYS A 6 28.02 -10.79 18.09
C CYS A 6 27.73 -12.29 18.17
N SER A 7 26.76 -12.67 19.01
CA SER A 7 26.12 -13.98 18.95
C SER A 7 25.42 -14.08 17.59
N SER A 8 26.00 -14.87 16.67
CA SER A 8 25.29 -15.33 15.50
C SER A 8 24.14 -16.22 16.00
N THR A 9 22.94 -15.66 16.10
CA THR A 9 21.71 -16.39 16.41
C THR A 9 21.59 -17.52 15.39
N ARG A 10 21.88 -18.76 15.81
CA ARG A 10 21.50 -19.94 15.03
C ARG A 10 19.98 -19.84 14.87
N SER A 11 19.50 -19.62 13.65
CA SER A 11 18.06 -19.60 13.42
C SER A 11 17.49 -20.95 13.84
N ALA A 12 16.61 -20.96 14.85
CA ALA A 12 15.89 -22.15 15.26
C ALA A 12 15.09 -22.68 14.07
N LYS A 13 15.58 -23.76 13.46
CA LYS A 13 14.99 -24.39 12.29
C LYS A 13 14.88 -25.89 12.57
N VAL A 14 13.67 -26.40 12.40
CA VAL A 14 13.40 -27.83 12.31
C VAL A 14 13.56 -28.22 10.85
N ASP A 15 14.20 -29.36 10.60
CA ASP A 15 14.25 -29.94 9.26
C ASP A 15 12.97 -30.76 9.04
N GLU A 16 12.27 -30.51 7.94
CA GLU A 16 10.99 -31.16 7.61
C GLU A 16 11.13 -32.69 7.53
N SER A 17 12.32 -33.19 7.16
CA SER A 17 12.60 -34.64 7.14
C SER A 17 12.54 -35.29 8.54
N TRP A 18 12.60 -34.51 9.62
CA TRP A 18 12.50 -35.03 10.98
C TRP A 18 11.06 -35.38 11.35
N LEU A 19 10.08 -34.70 10.74
CA LEU A 19 8.65 -34.93 10.97
C LEU A 19 8.16 -36.25 10.39
N ALA A 20 8.89 -36.86 9.45
CA ALA A 20 8.51 -38.12 8.81
C ALA A 20 8.38 -39.32 9.78
N ARG A 21 8.89 -39.20 11.02
CA ARG A 21 8.77 -40.22 12.07
C ARG A 21 7.70 -39.90 13.12
N VAL A 22 7.07 -38.73 13.03
CA VAL A 22 6.00 -38.32 13.94
C VAL A 22 4.70 -38.96 13.44
N PRO A 23 3.95 -39.67 14.31
CA PRO A 23 2.64 -40.20 13.97
C PRO A 23 1.68 -39.11 13.46
N GLU A 24 0.88 -39.43 12.44
CA GLU A 24 -0.05 -38.47 11.81
C GLU A 24 -1.02 -37.83 12.83
N ASN A 25 -1.48 -38.59 13.82
CA ASN A 25 -2.37 -38.10 14.87
C ASN A 25 -1.72 -37.07 15.82
N GLN A 26 -0.40 -36.88 15.74
CA GLN A 26 0.36 -35.89 16.50
C GLN A 26 0.77 -34.68 15.65
N LEU A 27 0.45 -34.66 14.35
CA LEU A 27 0.76 -33.56 13.43
C LEU A 27 -0.36 -32.52 13.28
N GLY A 28 -1.44 -32.63 14.05
CA GLY A 28 -2.61 -31.73 13.96
C GLY A 28 -2.23 -30.25 14.00
N ASP A 29 -1.45 -29.84 15.00
CA ASP A 29 -1.02 -28.45 15.18
C ASP A 29 -0.07 -27.99 14.07
N VAL A 30 0.76 -28.90 13.54
CA VAL A 30 1.66 -28.62 12.40
C VAL A 30 0.82 -28.36 11.14
N HIS A 31 -0.18 -29.18 10.87
CA HIS A 31 -1.07 -29.00 9.72
C HIS A 31 -1.88 -27.70 9.82
N GLU A 32 -2.36 -27.35 11.02
CA GLU A 32 -3.02 -26.07 11.25
C GLU A 32 -2.07 -24.91 10.96
N ALA A 33 -0.84 -24.95 11.50
CA ALA A 33 0.15 -23.90 11.26
C ALA A 33 0.55 -23.81 9.77
N GLN A 34 0.64 -24.93 9.06
CA GLN A 34 0.84 -24.96 7.60
C GLN A 34 -0.33 -24.33 6.84
N ALA A 35 -1.57 -24.55 7.28
CA ALA A 35 -2.74 -23.89 6.71
C ALA A 35 -2.70 -22.37 6.95
N GLN A 36 -2.38 -21.93 8.16
CA GLN A 36 -2.23 -20.51 8.49
C GLN A 36 -1.12 -19.84 7.66
N ARG A 37 0.03 -20.50 7.49
CA ARG A 37 1.13 -20.03 6.63
C ARG A 37 0.69 -19.86 5.18
N ARG A 38 -0.06 -20.83 4.62
CA ARG A 38 -0.61 -20.73 3.25
C ARG A 38 -1.55 -19.54 3.11
N MET A 39 -2.46 -19.33 4.07
CA MET A 39 -3.35 -18.18 4.09
C MET A 39 -2.59 -16.85 4.14
N ALA A 40 -1.52 -16.76 4.95
CA ALA A 40 -0.68 -15.58 5.03
C ALA A 40 0.09 -15.33 3.71
N GLN A 41 0.61 -16.38 3.07
CA GLN A 41 1.27 -16.30 1.76
C GLN A 41 0.31 -15.81 0.66
N ASP A 42 -0.94 -16.30 0.67
CA ASP A 42 -1.98 -15.82 -0.23
C ASP A 42 -2.28 -14.34 0.00
N ALA A 43 -2.31 -13.89 1.27
CA ALA A 43 -2.52 -12.49 1.62
C ALA A 43 -1.39 -11.59 1.07
N VAL A 44 -0.12 -12.00 1.19
CA VAL A 44 1.03 -11.29 0.58
C VAL A 44 0.84 -11.20 -0.94
N THR A 45 0.48 -12.31 -1.59
CA THR A 45 0.28 -12.36 -3.04
C THR A 45 -0.83 -11.42 -3.50
N ARG A 46 -1.95 -11.34 -2.75
CA ARG A 46 -3.05 -10.39 -3.04
C ARG A 46 -2.60 -8.95 -2.85
N SER A 47 -1.83 -8.66 -1.80
CA SER A 47 -1.26 -7.31 -1.58
C SER A 47 -0.29 -6.90 -2.68
N ASP A 48 0.48 -7.84 -3.25
CA ASP A 48 1.33 -7.58 -4.42
C ASP A 48 0.55 -7.20 -5.66
N VAL A 49 -0.57 -7.89 -5.93
CA VAL A 49 -1.46 -7.55 -7.05
C VAL A 49 -2.09 -6.17 -6.82
N ALA A 50 -2.58 -5.89 -5.62
CA ALA A 50 -3.16 -4.58 -5.28
C ALA A 50 -2.14 -3.43 -5.45
N LEU A 51 -0.88 -3.64 -5.06
CA LEU A 51 0.19 -2.66 -5.27
C LEU A 51 0.46 -2.42 -6.77
N LYS A 52 0.46 -3.48 -7.59
CA LYS A 52 0.60 -3.35 -9.05
C LYS A 52 -0.58 -2.58 -9.66
N ASP A 53 -1.80 -2.82 -9.18
CA ASP A 53 -2.99 -2.07 -9.60
C ASP A 53 -2.89 -0.59 -9.23
N ALA A 54 -2.50 -0.27 -7.99
CA ALA A 54 -2.27 1.11 -7.56
C ALA A 54 -1.22 1.84 -8.41
N ARG A 55 -0.14 1.15 -8.82
CA ARG A 55 0.88 1.69 -9.73
C ARG A 55 0.32 1.98 -11.12
N ARG A 56 -0.53 1.10 -11.66
CA ARG A 56 -1.24 1.35 -12.93
C ARG A 56 -2.18 2.55 -12.83
N GLU A 57 -2.88 2.71 -11.71
CA GLU A 57 -3.74 3.88 -11.48
C GLU A 57 -2.95 5.19 -11.39
N LEU A 58 -1.74 5.17 -10.79
CA LEU A 58 -0.84 6.32 -10.79
C LEU A 58 -0.40 6.68 -12.22
N GLU A 59 -0.08 5.70 -13.06
CA GLU A 59 0.28 5.95 -14.46
C GLU A 59 -0.85 6.65 -15.22
N VAL A 60 -2.10 6.20 -15.03
CA VAL A 60 -3.27 6.86 -15.59
C VAL A 60 -3.40 8.30 -15.06
N ALA A 61 -3.19 8.52 -13.76
CA ALA A 61 -3.23 9.85 -13.17
C ALA A 61 -2.15 10.79 -13.76
N LYS A 62 -0.93 10.29 -13.98
CA LYS A 62 0.17 11.05 -14.61
C LYS A 62 -0.17 11.42 -16.06
N ARG A 63 -0.72 10.49 -16.84
CA ARG A 63 -1.20 10.79 -18.20
C ARG A 63 -2.30 11.87 -18.21
N ASN A 64 -3.18 11.86 -17.21
CA ASN A 64 -4.19 12.91 -17.06
C ASN A 64 -3.58 14.26 -16.67
N GLU A 65 -2.53 14.29 -15.84
CA GLU A 65 -1.77 15.49 -15.54
C GLU A 65 -1.12 16.06 -16.81
N ASP A 66 -0.45 15.22 -17.60
CA ASP A 66 0.15 15.62 -18.88
C ASP A 66 -0.89 16.20 -19.86
N ALA A 67 -2.07 15.55 -19.95
CA ALA A 67 -3.17 16.06 -20.77
C ALA A 67 -3.71 17.40 -20.25
N ALA A 68 -3.82 17.59 -18.93
CA ALA A 68 -4.24 18.85 -18.33
C ALA A 68 -3.21 19.97 -18.58
N LYS A 69 -1.91 19.64 -18.50
CA LYS A 69 -0.82 20.55 -18.81
C LYS A 69 -0.86 20.99 -20.27
N ALA A 70 -1.04 20.05 -21.22
CA ALA A 70 -1.17 20.38 -22.64
C ALA A 70 -2.38 21.29 -22.93
N ARG A 71 -3.52 21.06 -22.26
CA ARG A 71 -4.70 21.95 -22.38
C ARG A 71 -4.41 23.36 -21.86
N ARG A 72 -3.75 23.48 -20.70
CA ARG A 72 -3.34 24.77 -20.14
C ARG A 72 -2.42 25.52 -21.11
N GLU A 73 -1.43 24.85 -21.69
CA GLU A 73 -0.54 25.43 -22.69
C GLU A 73 -1.31 25.92 -23.92
N ALA A 74 -2.27 25.13 -24.42
CA ALA A 74 -3.13 25.54 -25.54
C ALA A 74 -3.97 26.79 -25.21
N HIS A 75 -4.60 26.86 -24.03
CA HIS A 75 -5.36 28.06 -23.63
C HIS A 75 -4.47 29.28 -23.39
N ASN A 76 -3.22 29.08 -22.94
CA ASN A 76 -2.25 30.16 -22.83
C ASN A 76 -1.88 30.73 -24.21
N GLU A 77 -1.68 29.89 -25.22
CA GLU A 77 -1.46 30.35 -26.60
C GLU A 77 -2.73 31.02 -27.19
N ALA A 78 -3.92 30.49 -26.89
CA ALA A 78 -5.18 31.12 -27.28
C ALA A 78 -5.33 32.53 -26.67
N LEU A 79 -4.93 32.72 -25.41
CA LEU A 79 -4.91 34.03 -24.76
C LEU A 79 -3.92 34.98 -25.45
N LYS A 80 -2.71 34.52 -25.81
CA LYS A 80 -1.75 35.33 -26.57
C LYS A 80 -2.33 35.75 -27.93
N ALA A 81 -2.99 34.84 -28.64
CA ALA A 81 -3.66 35.14 -29.90
C ALA A 81 -4.81 36.15 -29.72
N ALA A 82 -5.64 35.98 -28.69
CA ALA A 82 -6.71 36.93 -28.37
C ALA A 82 -6.16 38.33 -28.08
N ASN A 83 -5.07 38.43 -27.29
CA ASN A 83 -4.40 39.70 -27.03
C ASN A 83 -3.88 40.37 -28.31
N ALA A 84 -3.36 39.59 -29.28
CA ALA A 84 -2.89 40.13 -30.56
C ALA A 84 -4.03 40.71 -31.42
N THR A 85 -5.26 40.20 -31.29
CA THR A 85 -6.44 40.75 -31.99
C THR A 85 -7.01 42.02 -31.34
N GLY A 86 -6.67 42.27 -30.06
CA GLY A 86 -7.14 43.44 -29.29
C GLY A 86 -8.64 43.43 -28.94
N GLN A 87 -9.38 42.37 -29.27
CA GLN A 87 -10.81 42.27 -28.99
C GLN A 87 -11.04 41.89 -27.52
N SER A 88 -11.59 42.82 -26.73
CA SER A 88 -11.77 42.65 -25.28
C SER A 88 -12.61 41.44 -24.88
N SER A 89 -13.65 41.10 -25.66
CA SER A 89 -14.48 39.91 -25.44
C SER A 89 -13.67 38.62 -25.53
N ASN A 90 -12.82 38.50 -26.56
CA ASN A 90 -12.02 37.29 -26.81
C ASN A 90 -10.94 37.14 -25.75
N ILE A 91 -10.33 38.25 -25.32
CA ILE A 91 -9.34 38.26 -24.23
C ILE A 91 -9.99 37.78 -22.93
N THR A 92 -11.18 38.31 -22.60
CA THR A 92 -11.90 37.94 -21.38
C THR A 92 -12.28 36.46 -21.39
N GLN A 93 -12.76 35.94 -22.53
CA GLN A 93 -13.06 34.52 -22.68
C GLN A 93 -11.81 33.65 -22.53
N ALA A 94 -10.72 33.97 -23.24
CA ALA A 94 -9.49 33.19 -23.17
C ALA A 94 -8.85 33.22 -21.77
N GLN A 95 -8.98 34.33 -21.03
CA GLN A 95 -8.56 34.41 -19.62
C GLN A 95 -9.40 33.48 -18.72
N ALA A 96 -10.72 33.43 -18.93
CA ALA A 96 -11.59 32.52 -18.18
C ALA A 96 -11.25 31.05 -18.46
N GLU A 97 -11.07 30.69 -19.73
CA GLU A 97 -10.70 29.32 -20.13
C GLU A 97 -9.32 28.92 -19.59
N LEU A 98 -8.33 29.82 -19.60
CA LEU A 98 -7.02 29.56 -19.01
C LEU A 98 -7.12 29.33 -17.50
N LYS A 99 -7.95 30.10 -16.79
CA LYS A 99 -8.19 29.91 -15.34
C LYS A 99 -8.84 28.55 -15.04
N ASP A 100 -9.77 28.11 -15.88
CA ASP A 100 -10.40 26.79 -15.76
C ASP A 100 -9.39 25.67 -16.03
N ALA A 101 -8.50 25.87 -17.01
CA ALA A 101 -7.40 24.95 -17.30
C ALA A 101 -6.38 24.87 -16.16
N ASP A 102 -6.03 26.00 -15.53
CA ASP A 102 -5.16 26.07 -14.33
C ASP A 102 -5.77 25.29 -13.16
N SER A 103 -7.08 25.45 -12.94
CA SER A 103 -7.81 24.73 -11.90
C SER A 103 -7.83 23.22 -12.17
N SER A 104 -8.04 22.83 -13.43
CA SER A 104 -8.01 21.44 -13.90
C SER A 104 -6.63 20.81 -13.74
N MET A 105 -5.56 21.54 -14.08
CA MET A 105 -4.18 21.11 -13.88
C MET A 105 -3.88 20.88 -12.39
N SER A 106 -4.30 21.82 -11.53
CA SER A 106 -4.12 21.70 -10.08
C SER A 106 -4.82 20.46 -9.52
N ALA A 107 -6.05 20.17 -9.98
CA ALA A 107 -6.78 18.97 -9.59
C ALA A 107 -6.08 17.68 -10.08
N ALA A 108 -5.54 17.66 -11.29
CA ALA A 108 -4.78 16.52 -11.81
C ALA A 108 -3.49 16.27 -11.02
N GLN A 109 -2.75 17.33 -10.66
CA GLN A 109 -1.58 17.24 -9.79
C GLN A 109 -1.91 16.69 -8.41
N ALA A 110 -3.02 17.14 -7.81
CA ALA A 110 -3.49 16.60 -6.54
C ALA A 110 -3.88 15.12 -6.65
N GLN A 111 -4.44 14.69 -7.79
CA GLN A 111 -4.74 13.29 -8.06
C GLN A 111 -3.46 12.44 -8.06
N VAL A 112 -2.40 12.91 -8.74
CA VAL A 112 -1.10 12.21 -8.77
C VAL A 112 -0.54 12.06 -7.37
N ARG A 113 -0.51 13.14 -6.57
CA ARG A 113 -0.04 13.08 -5.17
C ARG A 113 -0.86 12.11 -4.32
N TYR A 114 -2.18 12.11 -4.47
CA TYR A 114 -3.05 11.14 -3.79
C TYR A 114 -2.68 9.70 -4.18
N ARG A 115 -2.48 9.42 -5.47
CA ARG A 115 -2.11 8.07 -5.93
C ARG A 115 -0.72 7.65 -5.47
N GLU A 116 0.23 8.58 -5.35
CA GLU A 116 1.54 8.31 -4.76
C GLU A 116 1.43 7.91 -3.29
N HIS A 117 0.60 8.59 -2.50
CA HIS A 117 0.33 8.18 -1.12
C HIS A 117 -0.44 6.85 -1.03
N ALA A 118 -1.40 6.60 -1.92
CA ALA A 118 -2.08 5.31 -1.98
C ALA A 118 -1.11 4.15 -2.25
N ILE A 119 -0.10 4.34 -3.10
CA ILE A 119 0.96 3.35 -3.30
C ILE A 119 1.74 3.12 -2.00
N LYS A 120 2.13 4.17 -1.27
CA LYS A 120 2.83 4.02 0.02
C LYS A 120 1.98 3.26 1.05
N THR A 121 0.67 3.51 1.10
CA THR A 121 -0.26 2.73 1.92
C THR A 121 -0.26 1.25 1.51
N MET A 122 -0.31 0.96 0.21
CA MET A 122 -0.30 -0.43 -0.29
C MET A 122 1.05 -1.12 -0.03
N GLU A 123 2.16 -0.40 -0.11
CA GLU A 123 3.50 -0.91 0.26
C GLU A 123 3.58 -1.22 1.77
N ALA A 124 3.08 -0.32 2.63
CA ALA A 124 3.00 -0.57 4.07
C ALA A 124 2.05 -1.74 4.40
N GLN A 125 0.94 -1.87 3.65
CA GLN A 125 0.02 -3.00 3.81
C GLN A 125 0.67 -4.31 3.40
N LYS A 126 1.45 -4.32 2.32
CA LYS A 126 2.23 -5.50 1.92
C LYS A 126 3.25 -5.87 2.99
N GLU A 127 4.00 -4.92 3.53
CA GLU A 127 4.97 -5.13 4.61
C GLU A 127 4.31 -5.71 5.87
N LEU A 128 3.09 -5.27 6.19
CA LEU A 128 2.27 -5.88 7.23
C LEU A 128 1.97 -7.35 6.93
N ARG A 129 1.54 -7.68 5.70
CA ARG A 129 1.27 -9.08 5.31
C ARG A 129 2.52 -9.95 5.34
N GLU A 130 3.67 -9.42 4.94
CA GLU A 130 4.96 -10.12 5.03
C GLU A 130 5.35 -10.36 6.50
N SER A 131 5.06 -9.41 7.38
CA SER A 131 5.28 -9.58 8.83
C SER A 131 4.32 -10.62 9.44
N GLU A 132 3.06 -10.64 9.02
CA GLU A 132 2.09 -11.68 9.39
C GLU A 132 2.53 -13.08 8.92
N LEU A 133 3.06 -13.18 7.70
CA LEU A 133 3.67 -14.41 7.18
C LEU A 133 4.88 -14.83 8.02
N ALA A 134 5.74 -13.90 8.43
CA ALA A 134 6.86 -14.21 9.32
C ALA A 134 6.41 -14.77 10.67
N VAL A 135 5.29 -14.27 11.23
CA VAL A 135 4.67 -14.85 12.43
C VAL A 135 4.15 -16.26 12.16
N ALA A 136 3.48 -16.49 11.03
CA ALA A 136 2.98 -17.83 10.67
C ALA A 136 4.13 -18.82 10.46
N ASP A 137 5.23 -18.40 9.84
CA ASP A 137 6.46 -19.19 9.69
C ASP A 137 7.10 -19.52 11.05
N ALA A 138 7.13 -18.56 11.99
CA ALA A 138 7.66 -18.79 13.33
C ALA A 138 6.80 -19.77 14.13
N LYS A 139 5.47 -19.62 14.06
CA LYS A 139 4.50 -20.54 14.67
C LYS A 139 4.58 -21.95 14.09
N LEU A 140 4.75 -22.07 12.77
CA LEU A 140 4.95 -23.38 12.13
C LEU A 140 6.20 -24.06 12.70
N ARG A 141 7.34 -23.37 12.74
CA ARG A 141 8.57 -23.92 13.30
C ARG A 141 8.44 -24.31 14.78
N GLN A 142 7.68 -23.54 15.54
CA GLN A 142 7.37 -23.86 16.93
C GLN A 142 6.51 -25.14 17.04
N ALA A 143 5.45 -25.27 16.23
CA ALA A 143 4.61 -26.46 16.22
C ALA A 143 5.40 -27.71 15.77
N GLU A 144 6.27 -27.58 14.76
CA GLU A 144 7.16 -28.65 14.32
C GLU A 144 8.11 -29.10 15.44
N TYR A 145 8.67 -28.15 16.18
CA TYR A 145 9.52 -28.43 17.34
C TYR A 145 8.74 -29.15 18.45
N GLU A 146 7.54 -28.67 18.79
CA GLU A 146 6.67 -29.25 19.81
C GLU A 146 6.26 -30.69 19.45
N ALA A 147 5.92 -30.94 18.18
CA ALA A 147 5.61 -32.29 17.69
C ALA A 147 6.80 -33.25 17.83
N LEU A 148 8.02 -32.80 17.48
CA LEU A 148 9.23 -33.62 17.66
C LEU A 148 9.59 -33.85 19.13
N LYS A 149 9.40 -32.83 19.98
CA LYS A 149 9.62 -32.93 21.42
C LYS A 149 8.63 -33.92 22.05
N ALA A 150 7.37 -33.89 21.65
CA ALA A 150 6.35 -34.84 22.10
C ALA A 150 6.66 -36.29 21.68
N ASN A 151 7.23 -36.47 20.48
CA ASN A 151 7.69 -37.78 19.99
C ASN A 151 9.08 -38.18 20.53
N GLN A 152 9.62 -37.44 21.50
CA GLN A 152 10.91 -37.69 22.15
C GLN A 152 12.10 -37.79 21.18
N ASP A 153 12.06 -37.05 20.06
CA ASP A 153 13.16 -37.05 19.10
C ASP A 153 14.41 -36.39 19.71
N VAL A 154 15.51 -37.14 19.81
CA VAL A 154 16.79 -36.68 20.36
C VAL A 154 17.36 -35.46 19.63
N ARG A 155 16.98 -35.24 18.37
CA ARG A 155 17.41 -34.06 17.60
C ARG A 155 16.73 -32.78 18.09
N ALA A 156 15.47 -32.88 18.51
CA ALA A 156 14.73 -31.75 19.08
C ALA A 156 15.25 -31.36 20.47
N GLN A 157 15.82 -32.29 21.24
CA GLN A 157 16.39 -32.01 22.56
C GLN A 157 17.58 -31.04 22.52
N ASN A 158 18.28 -30.95 21.38
CA ASN A 158 19.38 -30.02 21.18
C ASN A 158 18.93 -28.63 20.70
N LEU A 159 17.63 -28.44 20.45
CA LEU A 159 17.05 -27.16 20.07
C LEU A 159 16.54 -26.42 21.31
N SER A 160 16.69 -25.11 21.30
CA SER A 160 16.24 -24.23 22.39
C SER A 160 14.81 -23.79 22.13
N GLU A 161 13.89 -24.18 23.03
CA GLU A 161 12.51 -23.68 23.05
C GLU A 161 12.46 -22.14 23.17
N ALA A 162 13.40 -21.57 23.93
CA ALA A 162 13.52 -20.13 24.09
C ALA A 162 13.83 -19.43 22.76
N ASP A 163 14.55 -20.08 21.85
CA ASP A 163 14.87 -19.49 20.54
C ASP A 163 13.62 -19.42 19.64
N PHE A 164 12.76 -20.45 19.67
CA PHE A 164 11.48 -20.42 18.96
C PHE A 164 10.52 -19.39 19.55
N ALA A 165 10.42 -19.33 20.88
CA ALA A 165 9.58 -18.34 21.57
C ALA A 165 10.05 -16.90 21.28
N SER A 166 11.37 -16.66 21.30
CA SER A 166 11.95 -15.37 20.92
C SER A 166 11.67 -15.03 19.46
N ALA A 167 11.81 -15.99 18.53
CA ALA A 167 11.53 -15.75 17.11
C ALA A 167 10.06 -15.36 16.87
N THR A 168 9.11 -16.02 17.56
CA THR A 168 7.69 -15.66 17.49
C THR A 168 7.43 -14.27 18.06
N ALA A 169 8.02 -13.93 19.22
CA ALA A 169 7.89 -12.61 19.82
C ALA A 169 8.48 -11.50 18.94
N ASP A 170 9.63 -11.74 18.32
CA ASP A 170 10.29 -10.81 17.39
C ASP A 170 9.41 -10.56 16.15
N ALA A 171 8.83 -11.62 15.59
CA ALA A 171 7.92 -11.52 14.46
C ALA A 171 6.65 -10.73 14.81
N GLN A 172 6.09 -10.94 16.01
CA GLN A 172 4.93 -10.18 16.49
C GLN A 172 5.25 -8.69 16.67
N ARG A 173 6.43 -8.36 17.21
CA ARG A 173 6.88 -6.95 17.31
C ARG A 173 6.93 -6.27 15.94
N LYS A 174 7.41 -6.95 14.91
CA LYS A 174 7.40 -6.42 13.53
C LYS A 174 6.00 -6.21 12.97
N VAL A 175 5.03 -7.06 13.33
CA VAL A 175 3.62 -6.84 12.98
C VAL A 175 3.10 -5.55 13.61
N GLU A 176 3.39 -5.28 14.89
CA GLU A 176 2.97 -4.04 15.52
C GLU A 176 3.61 -2.80 14.88
N GLU A 177 4.90 -2.86 14.55
CA GLU A 177 5.61 -1.78 13.87
C GLU A 177 5.03 -1.50 12.48
N SER A 178 4.79 -2.54 11.68
CA SER A 178 4.19 -2.41 10.35
C SER A 178 2.73 -1.94 10.40
N GLN A 179 1.97 -2.33 11.43
CA GLN A 179 0.62 -1.79 11.66
C GLN A 179 0.65 -0.28 11.94
N ARG A 180 1.56 0.20 12.80
CA ARG A 180 1.71 1.63 13.07
C ARG A 180 2.10 2.41 11.81
N LYS A 181 3.02 1.85 11.01
CA LYS A 181 3.41 2.43 9.72
C LYS A 181 2.22 2.52 8.76
N LEU A 182 1.45 1.43 8.60
CA LEU A 182 0.25 1.42 7.77
C LEU A 182 -0.76 2.48 8.20
N GLN A 183 -1.01 2.63 9.51
CA GLN A 183 -1.93 3.64 10.03
C GLN A 183 -1.45 5.06 9.71
N SER A 184 -0.15 5.33 9.81
CA SER A 184 0.44 6.62 9.44
C SER A 184 0.26 6.93 7.95
N GLU A 185 0.57 5.97 7.07
CA GLU A 185 0.39 6.14 5.62
C GLU A 185 -1.09 6.34 5.24
N GLN A 186 -2.01 5.60 5.86
CA GLN A 186 -3.45 5.78 5.67
C GLN A 186 -3.92 7.19 6.05
N GLN A 187 -3.34 7.81 7.08
CA GLN A 187 -3.68 9.20 7.44
C GLN A 187 -3.25 10.17 6.34
N GLN A 188 -2.03 10.02 5.82
CA GLN A 188 -1.51 10.84 4.74
C GLN A 188 -2.32 10.67 3.45
N GLU A 189 -2.65 9.44 3.09
CA GLU A 189 -3.51 9.14 1.94
C GLU A 189 -4.88 9.80 2.06
N ARG A 190 -5.54 9.71 3.23
CA ARG A 190 -6.84 10.37 3.47
C ARG A 190 -6.77 11.88 3.28
N GLN A 191 -5.70 12.52 3.77
CA GLN A 191 -5.51 13.97 3.59
C GLN A 191 -5.27 14.34 2.12
N ALA A 192 -4.44 13.57 1.41
CA ALA A 192 -4.18 13.77 -0.01
C ALA A 192 -5.46 13.57 -0.84
N ARG A 193 -6.25 12.53 -0.51
CA ARG A 193 -7.55 12.25 -1.12
C ARG A 193 -8.53 13.40 -0.92
N ALA A 194 -8.69 13.88 0.31
CA ALA A 194 -9.57 15.00 0.61
C ALA A 194 -9.17 16.28 -0.16
N THR A 195 -7.87 16.51 -0.32
CA THR A 195 -7.34 17.64 -1.11
C THR A 195 -7.69 17.50 -2.58
N TRP A 196 -7.47 16.31 -3.16
CA TRP A 196 -7.85 16.01 -4.53
C TRP A 196 -9.37 16.14 -4.77
N GLU A 197 -10.19 15.56 -3.88
CA GLU A 197 -11.65 15.65 -3.97
C GLU A 197 -12.15 17.10 -3.92
N ARG A 198 -11.56 17.94 -3.06
CA ARG A 198 -11.86 19.38 -3.00
C ARG A 198 -11.54 20.07 -4.33
N MET A 199 -10.34 19.85 -4.87
CA MET A 199 -9.93 20.47 -6.14
C MET A 199 -10.77 19.97 -7.32
N ARG A 200 -11.10 18.67 -7.34
CA ARG A 200 -11.98 18.07 -8.35
C ARG A 200 -13.37 18.69 -8.31
N ASN A 201 -13.95 18.84 -7.13
CA ASN A 201 -15.28 19.43 -6.96
C ASN A 201 -15.29 20.91 -7.38
N GLN A 202 -14.20 21.63 -7.14
CA GLN A 202 -14.07 23.01 -7.62
C GLN A 202 -14.08 23.08 -9.16
N VAL A 203 -13.39 22.17 -9.84
CA VAL A 203 -13.37 22.08 -11.30
C VAL A 203 -14.74 21.65 -11.86
N GLN A 204 -15.40 20.66 -11.24
CA GLN A 204 -16.72 20.18 -11.70
C GLN A 204 -17.85 21.19 -11.41
N GLY A 205 -17.77 21.91 -10.29
CA GLY A 205 -18.76 22.93 -9.91
C GLY A 205 -18.78 24.14 -10.83
N TYR A 206 -17.65 24.49 -11.46
CA TYR A 206 -17.57 25.57 -12.43
C TYR A 206 -18.24 25.24 -13.79
N GLY A 207 -18.52 23.97 -14.08
CA GLY A 207 -19.18 23.54 -15.33
C GLY A 207 -20.70 23.32 -15.24
N GLY A 208 -21.31 23.48 -14.05
CA GLY A 208 -22.69 23.03 -13.78
C GLY A 208 -23.76 24.12 -13.58
N SER A 209 -23.40 25.40 -13.48
CA SER A 209 -24.39 26.48 -13.28
C SER A 209 -24.75 27.17 -14.60
N GLY A 210 -25.46 26.45 -15.48
CA GLY A 210 -25.97 26.97 -16.74
C GLY A 210 -27.41 26.55 -17.01
N ILE A 211 -28.36 27.45 -16.68
CA ILE A 211 -29.73 27.55 -17.20
C ILE A 211 -30.77 26.54 -16.64
N GLN A 212 -31.33 26.83 -15.45
CA GLN A 212 -32.78 26.62 -15.24
C GLN A 212 -33.50 27.90 -15.69
N LYS A 213 -33.83 27.98 -16.99
CA LYS A 213 -34.79 28.97 -17.47
C LYS A 213 -36.17 28.54 -16.97
N GLN A 214 -36.80 29.48 -16.25
CA GLN A 214 -38.21 29.49 -15.86
C GLN A 214 -39.10 28.82 -16.92
N ARG A 215 -39.91 27.87 -16.47
CA ARG A 215 -41.09 27.41 -17.20
C ARG A 215 -42.29 27.56 -16.26
N ASN A 216 -42.84 28.77 -16.20
CA ASN A 216 -44.21 29.00 -15.73
C ASN A 216 -45.15 28.85 -16.93
N PRO A 217 -46.23 28.09 -16.83
CA PRO A 217 -47.54 28.58 -17.24
C PRO A 217 -48.14 29.50 -16.17
#